data_AF-A0AAD5VLM8-F1
#
_entry.id   AF-A0AAD5VLM8-F1
#
_cell.length_a   1.000
_cell.length_b   1.000
_cell.length_c   1.000
_cell.angle_alpha   90.00
_cell.angle_beta   90.00
_cell.angle_gamma   90.00
#
_symmetry.space_group_name_H-M   'P 1'
#
loop_
_entity.id
_entity.type
_entity.pdbx_description
1 polymer ?
#
loop_
_entity_poly.entity_id
_entity_poly.type
_entity_poly.pdbx_seq_one_letter_code
_entity_poly.pdbx_strand_id
1 'polypeptide(L)'
;MRAKQFIRGRNPPLRGLINCPSQPPSNRVWWATQPGVLAFAPPPSPLSPHLVSSLLYRDRRGVEVDPAGTKLFINIIPPMTKLLKLVDAPALPYDVLRLVFEEATRSDRRKAAKYTIVSKLVCHWVEHWLYSDVQLYSERSVRKFLRTLESSTKPKLFFTTHVKSLTIAYDVHDFEWTARVLRFCSGVETLTIWAIPSHRAHDIIHQTATSRNHPYQIRQLHRPFQRSLLQNPTSYYNLLYDTFAHHLRPRHLAILIDEPLYVQRLPYPTHLGLAPVMSPDFSLSLFSNLTHLSIVNRWTEWSAWVWSWNSPSPSKDPTSHLRDLTFLPKLTHLSFEIQVGKRLSKGFFPIPTATLSSPSSRRNQKLAEYIGHSLATILTSPEMSSHLHVLLCVLSFDEEPHYTARAIKEQTSHYLTSMLEADDSPHLATPQFNRAPMRVVNDPRLVFACDREPFSEREAGSSKVWDMWKCAEEIVRIQWKGDHSGGAPFDPIVFEA
;
A
#
# COMPACT_ATOMS: atom_id res chain seq x y z
N MET A 1 32.66 -6.67 -7.61
CA MET A 1 31.47 -5.92 -7.17
C MET A 1 31.67 -5.43 -5.74
N ARG A 2 31.89 -4.13 -5.52
CA ARG A 2 31.99 -3.53 -4.16
C ARG A 2 30.78 -2.63 -3.94
N ALA A 3 29.78 -3.12 -3.21
CA ALA A 3 28.67 -2.32 -2.72
C ALA A 3 28.83 -2.16 -1.20
N LYS A 4 29.33 -1.00 -0.77
CA LYS A 4 29.27 -0.58 0.64
C LYS A 4 27.82 -0.17 0.96
N GLN A 5 27.20 -0.91 1.87
CA GLN A 5 25.95 -0.55 2.56
C GLN A 5 26.17 0.71 3.41
N PHE A 6 25.29 1.70 3.27
CA PHE A 6 24.98 2.71 4.28
C PHE A 6 23.59 3.27 3.96
N ILE A 7 22.59 2.89 4.75
CA ILE A 7 21.33 3.64 4.91
C ILE A 7 21.03 3.64 6.42
N ARG A 8 21.38 4.75 7.08
CA ARG A 8 20.71 5.22 8.29
C ARG A 8 19.78 6.34 7.82
N GLY A 9 18.48 6.06 7.73
CA GLY A 9 17.46 7.10 7.80
C GLY A 9 17.14 7.31 9.27
N ARG A 10 17.68 8.37 9.88
CA ARG A 10 17.17 8.87 11.16
C ARG A 10 15.98 9.77 10.83
N ASN A 11 14.78 9.36 11.21
CA ASN A 11 13.68 10.31 11.36
C ASN A 11 13.99 11.21 12.57
N PRO A 12 13.82 12.54 12.49
CA PRO A 12 13.92 13.40 13.65
C PRO A 12 12.70 13.18 14.58
N PRO A 13 12.87 13.10 15.90
CA PRO A 13 11.72 13.10 16.81
C PRO A 13 11.14 14.51 16.91
N LEU A 14 9.87 14.66 16.54
CA LEU A 14 9.08 15.82 16.93
C LEU A 14 8.73 15.67 18.42
N ARG A 15 9.55 16.26 19.30
CA ARG A 15 9.21 16.44 20.71
C ARG A 15 8.34 17.69 20.86
N GLY A 16 7.03 17.51 20.95
CA GLY A 16 6.11 18.47 21.55
C GLY A 16 5.66 17.95 22.90
N LEU A 17 6.17 18.54 23.98
CA LEU A 17 5.71 18.30 25.35
C LEU A 17 4.35 18.98 25.53
N ILE A 18 3.29 18.20 25.76
CA ILE A 18 2.05 18.68 26.38
C ILE A 18 1.77 17.77 27.58
N ASN A 19 1.89 18.37 28.77
CA ASN A 19 1.53 17.75 30.03
C ASN A 19 0.00 17.62 30.13
N CYS A 20 -0.49 16.41 30.40
CA CYS A 20 -1.85 16.18 30.89
C CYS A 20 -1.78 15.59 32.30
N PRO A 21 -2.58 16.09 33.26
CA PRO A 21 -2.57 15.59 34.64
C PRO A 21 -3.35 14.28 34.75
N SER A 22 -2.74 13.32 35.46
CA SER A 22 -3.36 12.07 35.89
C SER A 22 -4.34 12.30 37.04
N GLN A 23 -5.60 11.86 36.88
CA GLN A 23 -6.48 11.51 37.99
C GLN A 23 -6.85 10.01 37.90
N PRO A 24 -6.99 9.32 39.05
CA PRO A 24 -7.16 7.87 39.09
C PRO A 24 -8.64 7.47 38.94
N PRO A 25 -8.95 6.27 38.41
CA PRO A 25 -10.31 5.75 38.39
C PRO A 25 -10.65 5.01 39.68
N SER A 26 -11.86 5.27 40.18
CA SER A 26 -12.50 4.55 41.28
C SER A 26 -13.36 3.39 40.76
N ASN A 27 -13.09 2.20 41.30
CA ASN A 27 -14.01 1.14 41.72
C ASN A 27 -15.02 0.48 40.76
N ARG A 28 -15.05 -0.87 40.93
CA ARG A 28 -16.10 -1.89 40.68
C ARG A 28 -15.99 -2.65 39.35
N VAL A 29 -16.17 -3.97 39.27
CA VAL A 29 -16.43 -5.07 40.23
C VAL A 29 -16.02 -6.37 39.50
N TRP A 30 -15.59 -7.35 40.29
CA TRP A 30 -15.09 -8.67 39.92
C TRP A 30 -16.17 -9.62 39.36
N TRP A 31 -15.80 -10.46 38.39
CA TRP A 31 -16.23 -11.86 38.35
C TRP A 31 -15.03 -12.75 38.01
N ALA A 32 -14.85 -13.77 38.84
CA ALA A 32 -13.78 -14.74 38.80
C ALA A 32 -14.28 -16.04 38.16
N THR A 33 -13.45 -16.65 37.31
CA THR A 33 -13.30 -18.11 37.22
C THR A 33 -11.94 -18.41 36.59
N GLN A 34 -11.01 -18.89 37.41
CA GLN A 34 -9.80 -19.65 37.04
C GLN A 34 -10.11 -21.15 37.27
N PRO A 35 -9.39 -22.13 36.68
CA PRO A 35 -7.95 -22.30 36.93
C PRO A 35 -7.09 -22.90 35.80
N GLY A 36 -5.76 -22.79 35.96
CA GLY A 36 -4.81 -23.64 35.22
C GLY A 36 -3.41 -23.05 35.06
N VAL A 37 -2.65 -22.99 36.15
CA VAL A 37 -1.25 -22.52 36.23
C VAL A 37 -0.27 -23.55 35.68
N LEU A 38 0.67 -23.13 34.83
CA LEU A 38 2.06 -23.60 34.83
C LEU A 38 2.99 -22.43 34.45
N ALA A 39 3.74 -21.95 35.43
CA ALA A 39 4.73 -20.89 35.31
C ALA A 39 6.07 -21.46 34.82
N PHE A 40 6.67 -20.84 33.80
CA PHE A 40 8.06 -21.06 33.41
C PHE A 40 8.90 -19.82 33.80
N ALA A 41 10.03 -20.08 34.44
CA ALA A 41 10.99 -19.09 34.92
C ALA A 41 11.67 -18.33 33.76
N PRO A 42 12.06 -17.05 33.94
CA PRO A 42 12.80 -16.30 32.93
C PRO A 42 14.29 -16.69 32.91
N PRO A 43 14.94 -16.72 31.73
CA PRO A 43 16.38 -16.97 31.63
C PRO A 43 17.22 -15.75 32.03
N PRO A 44 18.48 -15.95 32.47
CA PRO A 44 19.34 -14.88 32.98
C PRO A 44 19.87 -13.96 31.88
N SER A 45 20.00 -12.68 32.22
CA SER A 45 20.55 -11.63 31.37
C SER A 45 22.04 -11.84 31.06
N PRO A 46 22.52 -11.61 29.82
CA PRO A 46 23.94 -11.63 29.54
C PRO A 46 24.60 -10.29 29.86
N LEU A 47 25.77 -10.43 30.49
CA LEU A 47 26.72 -9.42 30.93
C LEU A 47 27.22 -8.50 29.80
N SER A 48 27.43 -7.23 30.12
CA SER A 48 28.19 -6.28 29.30
C SER A 48 29.68 -6.65 29.24
N PRO A 49 30.35 -6.26 28.15
CA PRO A 49 31.74 -5.83 28.25
C PRO A 49 31.94 -4.41 27.71
N HIS A 50 32.51 -3.57 28.58
CA HIS A 50 33.23 -2.35 28.25
C HIS A 50 34.69 -2.65 27.91
N LEU A 51 35.35 -1.70 27.22
CA LEU A 51 36.80 -1.52 26.97
C LEU A 51 37.38 -2.43 25.84
N VAL A 52 38.26 -2.02 24.93
CA VAL A 52 39.04 -0.81 24.62
C VAL A 52 39.58 -1.02 23.19
N SER A 53 39.70 0.04 22.38
CA SER A 53 40.91 0.28 21.56
C SER A 53 40.79 1.56 20.74
N SER A 54 41.57 2.54 21.18
CA SER A 54 42.03 3.71 20.44
C SER A 54 43.17 3.33 19.49
N LEU A 55 43.56 4.29 18.63
CA LEU A 55 44.83 4.41 17.86
C LEU A 55 44.92 3.73 16.47
N LEU A 56 44.73 4.53 15.41
CA LEU A 56 45.80 5.21 14.65
C LEU A 56 45.32 5.52 13.23
N TYR A 57 45.08 6.81 12.98
CA TYR A 57 44.88 7.38 11.66
C TYR A 57 46.27 7.60 11.04
N ARG A 58 46.62 6.83 10.00
CA ARG A 58 47.83 7.08 9.21
C ARG A 58 47.42 7.26 7.75
N ASP A 59 47.40 8.53 7.36
CA ASP A 59 47.28 9.01 5.99
C ASP A 59 48.62 8.78 5.26
N ARG A 60 48.59 8.14 4.09
CA ARG A 60 49.71 8.11 3.14
C ARG A 60 49.15 7.95 1.72
N ARG A 61 49.00 9.08 1.04
CA ARG A 61 49.09 9.16 -0.43
C ARG A 61 50.54 9.44 -0.79
N GLY A 62 51.18 8.47 -1.44
CA GLY A 62 52.44 8.62 -2.14
C GLY A 62 52.41 7.62 -3.30
N VAL A 63 52.16 8.14 -4.50
CA VAL A 63 52.24 7.39 -5.76
C VAL A 63 53.61 7.73 -6.34
N GLU A 64 54.48 6.73 -6.41
CA GLU A 64 55.74 6.79 -7.13
C GLU A 64 55.56 5.91 -8.38
N VAL A 65 55.89 6.49 -9.54
CA VAL A 65 55.77 5.87 -10.86
C VAL A 65 57.16 5.42 -11.29
N ASP A 66 57.32 4.13 -11.57
CA ASP A 66 58.55 3.52 -12.10
C ASP A 66 58.54 3.62 -13.65
N PRO A 67 59.62 4.06 -14.33
CA PRO A 67 59.60 4.31 -15.77
C PRO A 67 59.95 3.08 -16.65
N ALA A 68 60.04 1.88 -16.07
CA ALA A 68 60.31 0.66 -16.84
C ALA A 68 59.00 -0.06 -17.23
N GLY A 69 58.50 0.23 -18.43
CA GLY A 69 57.30 -0.37 -19.01
C GLY A 69 57.34 -1.89 -19.14
N THR A 70 56.98 -2.59 -18.05
CA THR A 70 56.76 -4.04 -18.05
C THR A 70 55.41 -4.34 -17.40
N LYS A 71 54.48 -4.93 -18.17
CA LYS A 71 53.17 -5.36 -17.69
C LYS A 71 53.34 -6.50 -16.68
N LEU A 72 53.34 -6.15 -15.40
CA LEU A 72 53.15 -7.08 -14.29
C LEU A 72 51.65 -7.30 -14.07
N PHE A 73 51.16 -8.48 -14.47
CA PHE A 73 49.88 -9.00 -13.98
C PHE A 73 50.02 -9.26 -12.47
N ILE A 74 49.56 -8.31 -11.65
CA ILE A 74 49.44 -8.48 -10.21
C ILE A 74 48.22 -9.37 -9.94
N ASN A 75 48.44 -10.68 -9.99
CA ASN A 75 47.59 -11.67 -9.34
C ASN A 75 48.02 -11.74 -7.87
N ILE A 76 47.52 -10.82 -7.04
CA ILE A 76 47.65 -10.91 -5.57
C ILE A 76 46.24 -10.98 -4.98
N ILE A 77 45.67 -12.17 -5.04
CA ILE A 77 44.82 -12.68 -3.97
C ILE A 77 45.58 -13.89 -3.44
N PRO A 78 46.14 -13.85 -2.21
CA PRO A 78 46.78 -15.03 -1.66
C PRO A 78 45.72 -16.12 -1.50
N PRO A 79 46.02 -17.39 -1.81
CA PRO A 79 45.08 -18.47 -1.58
C PRO A 79 44.82 -18.56 -0.08
N MET A 80 43.58 -18.28 0.33
CA MET A 80 43.04 -18.50 1.67
C MET A 80 42.94 -20.00 2.00
N THR A 81 43.88 -20.82 1.54
CA THR A 81 43.85 -22.29 1.71
C THR A 81 44.62 -22.77 2.93
N LYS A 82 45.33 -21.89 3.66
CA LYS A 82 46.19 -22.31 4.79
C LYS A 82 45.72 -21.89 6.18
N LEU A 83 44.62 -21.16 6.32
CA LEU A 83 44.16 -20.61 7.62
C LEU A 83 42.89 -21.26 8.18
N LEU A 84 42.47 -22.39 7.62
CA LEU A 84 41.41 -23.24 8.17
C LEU A 84 41.83 -24.72 8.08
N LYS A 85 42.84 -25.14 8.86
CA LYS A 85 42.82 -26.50 9.45
C LYS A 85 41.81 -26.50 10.61
N LEU A 86 40.60 -26.03 10.31
CA LEU A 86 39.55 -25.75 11.27
C LEU A 86 38.71 -27.01 11.39
N VAL A 87 39.21 -27.96 12.18
CA VAL A 87 38.44 -29.08 12.77
C VAL A 87 37.84 -30.03 11.72
N ASP A 88 38.03 -31.34 11.88
CA ASP A 88 37.28 -32.37 11.13
C ASP A 88 35.80 -32.36 11.57
N ALA A 89 35.12 -31.22 11.46
CA ALA A 89 33.71 -31.11 11.65
C ALA A 89 33.06 -31.90 10.51
N PRO A 90 32.13 -32.83 10.82
CA PRO A 90 31.43 -33.55 9.77
C PRO A 90 30.82 -32.53 8.82
N ALA A 91 31.21 -32.60 7.55
CA ALA A 91 30.71 -31.70 6.53
C ALA A 91 29.19 -31.87 6.47
N LEU A 92 28.46 -30.81 6.82
CA LEU A 92 27.01 -30.81 6.75
C LEU A 92 26.58 -31.18 5.31
N PRO A 93 25.59 -32.09 5.13
CA PRO A 93 25.05 -32.38 3.82
C PRO A 93 24.60 -31.11 3.09
N TYR A 94 24.76 -31.12 1.77
CA TYR A 94 24.46 -29.97 0.90
C TYR A 94 23.05 -29.40 1.11
N ASP A 95 22.04 -30.27 1.23
CA ASP A 95 20.65 -29.86 1.39
C ASP A 95 20.40 -29.17 2.73
N VAL A 96 21.09 -29.62 3.79
CA VAL A 96 21.01 -28.99 5.11
C VAL A 96 21.65 -27.61 5.07
N LEU A 97 22.82 -27.47 4.43
CA LEU A 97 23.46 -26.16 4.25
C LEU A 97 22.56 -25.20 3.45
N ARG A 98 21.92 -25.69 2.38
CA ARG A 98 20.96 -24.91 1.59
C ARG A 98 19.83 -24.40 2.46
N LEU A 99 19.17 -25.27 3.23
CA LEU A 99 18.07 -24.89 4.13
C LEU A 99 18.53 -23.86 5.16
N VAL A 100 19.72 -24.02 5.74
CA VAL A 100 20.29 -23.06 6.70
C VAL A 100 20.50 -21.70 6.05
N PHE A 101 21.09 -21.63 4.85
CA PHE A 101 21.30 -20.35 4.16
C PHE A 101 20.01 -19.70 3.68
N GLU A 102 19.05 -20.47 3.18
CA GLU A 102 17.74 -19.96 2.77
C GLU A 102 16.96 -19.42 3.97
N GLU A 103 16.92 -20.16 5.09
CA GLU A 103 16.26 -19.72 6.32
C GLU A 103 16.97 -18.51 6.95
N ALA A 104 18.31 -18.52 7.03
CA ALA A 104 19.07 -17.37 7.53
C ALA A 104 18.86 -16.13 6.66
N THR A 105 18.64 -16.31 5.35
CA THR A 105 18.33 -15.21 4.42
C THR A 105 16.91 -14.70 4.61
N ARG A 106 15.94 -15.59 4.81
CA ARG A 106 14.54 -15.26 5.07
C ARG A 106 14.38 -14.49 6.38
N SER A 107 15.03 -14.98 7.43
CA SER A 107 15.06 -14.37 8.77
C SER A 107 15.80 -13.02 8.80
N ASP A 108 16.88 -12.84 8.02
CA ASP A 108 17.64 -11.58 7.95
C ASP A 108 18.11 -11.26 6.52
N ARG A 109 17.20 -10.61 5.77
CA ARG A 109 17.50 -10.15 4.41
C ARG A 109 18.67 -9.17 4.31
N ARG A 110 19.01 -8.45 5.39
CA ARG A 110 20.13 -7.50 5.37
C ARG A 110 21.48 -8.23 5.27
N LYS A 111 21.54 -9.47 5.75
CA LYS A 111 22.71 -10.35 5.65
C LYS A 111 22.77 -11.16 4.36
N ALA A 112 21.68 -11.25 3.60
CA ALA A 112 21.61 -11.97 2.32
C ALA A 112 22.81 -11.66 1.40
N ALA A 113 23.12 -10.38 1.20
CA ALA A 113 24.25 -9.94 0.36
C ALA A 113 25.64 -10.35 0.89
N LYS A 114 25.76 -10.69 2.18
CA LYS A 114 26.99 -11.26 2.76
C LYS A 114 27.05 -12.77 2.55
N TYR A 115 25.91 -13.45 2.49
CA TYR A 115 25.90 -14.89 2.19
C TYR A 115 26.27 -15.15 0.73
N THR A 116 25.89 -14.27 -0.19
CA THR A 116 26.24 -14.42 -1.62
C THR A 116 27.74 -14.36 -1.91
N ILE A 117 28.56 -13.79 -1.01
CA ILE A 117 30.03 -13.75 -1.18
C ILE A 117 30.74 -14.98 -0.58
N VAL A 118 30.02 -15.87 0.12
CA VAL A 118 30.61 -17.07 0.75
C VAL A 118 31.08 -18.06 -0.32
N SER A 119 30.23 -18.37 -1.30
CA SER A 119 30.57 -19.22 -2.44
C SER A 119 29.60 -18.98 -3.60
N LYS A 120 29.95 -19.41 -4.82
CA LYS A 120 29.05 -19.34 -5.99
C LYS A 120 27.77 -20.15 -5.78
N LEU A 121 27.88 -21.24 -5.04
CA LEU A 121 26.79 -22.14 -4.74
C LEU A 121 25.78 -21.52 -3.78
N VAL A 122 26.29 -20.97 -2.67
CA VAL A 122 25.47 -20.22 -1.69
C VAL A 122 24.85 -19.01 -2.36
N CYS A 123 25.59 -18.33 -3.25
CA CYS A 123 25.05 -17.25 -4.06
C CYS A 123 23.79 -17.69 -4.82
N HIS A 124 23.82 -18.84 -5.50
CA HIS A 124 22.66 -19.35 -6.24
C HIS A 124 21.44 -19.60 -5.35
N TRP A 125 21.63 -20.19 -4.17
CA TRP A 125 20.53 -20.43 -3.22
C TRP A 125 19.93 -19.14 -2.65
N VAL A 126 20.81 -18.19 -2.29
CA VAL A 126 20.44 -16.95 -1.61
C VAL A 126 19.87 -15.91 -2.58
N GLU A 127 20.31 -15.91 -3.83
CA GLU A 127 19.88 -14.93 -4.83
C GLU A 127 18.36 -14.93 -5.03
N HIS A 128 17.72 -16.09 -5.00
CA HIS A 128 16.26 -16.17 -5.08
C HIS A 128 15.57 -15.37 -3.99
N TRP A 129 16.02 -15.52 -2.74
CA TRP A 129 15.48 -14.79 -1.60
C TRP A 129 15.86 -13.31 -1.61
N LEU A 130 17.07 -12.97 -2.07
CA LEU A 130 17.55 -11.59 -2.16
C LEU A 130 16.72 -10.75 -3.13
N TYR A 131 16.30 -11.32 -4.26
CA TYR A 131 15.50 -10.63 -5.27
C TYR A 131 13.99 -10.86 -5.13
N SER A 132 13.55 -11.81 -4.29
CA SER A 132 12.14 -12.14 -4.06
C SER A 132 11.27 -10.94 -3.70
N ASP A 133 11.81 -10.01 -2.91
CA ASP A 133 11.11 -8.82 -2.45
C ASP A 133 12.02 -7.61 -2.53
N VAL A 134 11.64 -6.67 -3.39
CA VAL A 134 12.41 -5.47 -3.68
C VAL A 134 11.66 -4.25 -3.18
N GLN A 135 12.26 -3.56 -2.21
CA GLN A 135 11.68 -2.36 -1.61
C GLN A 135 12.46 -1.10 -2.04
N LEU A 136 11.76 -0.17 -2.69
CA LEU A 136 12.30 1.04 -3.29
C LEU A 136 11.61 2.28 -2.68
N TYR A 137 12.01 2.65 -1.47
CA TYR A 137 11.46 3.79 -0.71
C TYR A 137 12.05 5.17 -1.10
N SER A 138 13.02 5.21 -2.01
CA SER A 138 13.67 6.46 -2.41
C SER A 138 14.05 6.46 -3.88
N GLU A 139 14.15 7.64 -4.47
CA GLU A 139 14.70 7.85 -5.81
C GLU A 139 16.07 7.16 -5.98
N ARG A 140 16.93 7.30 -4.97
CA ARG A 140 18.28 6.72 -4.99
C ARG A 140 18.23 5.19 -5.04
N SER A 141 17.29 4.55 -4.33
CA SER A 141 17.12 3.09 -4.41
C SER A 141 16.60 2.67 -5.79
N VAL A 142 15.63 3.40 -6.36
CA VAL A 142 15.11 3.14 -7.72
C VAL A 142 16.24 3.22 -8.74
N ARG A 143 17.01 4.32 -8.77
CA ARG A 143 18.14 4.47 -9.71
C ARG A 143 19.21 3.39 -9.54
N LYS A 144 19.57 3.04 -8.30
CA LYS A 144 20.55 1.97 -8.04
C LYS A 144 20.03 0.61 -8.51
N PHE A 145 18.76 0.32 -8.28
CA PHE A 145 18.15 -0.92 -8.71
C PHE A 145 18.05 -0.97 -10.23
N LEU A 146 17.56 0.10 -10.88
CA LEU A 146 17.52 0.20 -12.34
C LEU A 146 18.91 0.04 -12.97
N ARG A 147 19.93 0.71 -12.43
CA ARG A 147 21.32 0.50 -12.87
C ARG A 147 21.75 -0.96 -12.71
N THR A 148 21.33 -1.62 -11.64
CA THR A 148 21.61 -3.05 -11.44
C THR A 148 20.90 -3.89 -12.49
N LEU A 149 19.63 -3.62 -12.80
CA LEU A 149 18.88 -4.31 -13.85
C LEU A 149 19.54 -4.16 -15.23
N GLU A 150 20.03 -2.95 -15.55
CA GLU A 150 20.64 -2.63 -16.85
C GLU A 150 22.07 -3.11 -17.01
N SER A 151 22.87 -3.10 -15.93
CA SER A 151 24.29 -3.48 -15.98
C SER A 151 24.56 -4.93 -15.54
N SER A 152 23.55 -5.62 -15.03
CA SER A 152 23.67 -7.01 -14.62
C SER A 152 23.89 -7.92 -15.82
N THR A 153 24.77 -8.92 -15.66
CA THR A 153 24.95 -10.00 -16.63
C THR A 153 23.78 -11.01 -16.60
N LYS A 154 22.85 -10.88 -15.65
CA LYS A 154 21.66 -11.73 -15.54
C LYS A 154 20.64 -11.36 -16.62
N PRO A 155 20.05 -12.35 -17.30
CA PRO A 155 19.05 -12.09 -18.34
C PRO A 155 17.79 -11.46 -17.73
N LYS A 156 17.03 -10.70 -18.53
CA LYS A 156 15.73 -10.12 -18.11
C LYS A 156 14.80 -11.16 -17.46
N LEU A 157 14.78 -12.37 -18.03
CA LEU A 157 13.98 -13.49 -17.52
C LEU A 157 14.29 -13.84 -16.06
N PHE A 158 15.53 -13.63 -15.60
CA PHE A 158 15.90 -13.80 -14.20
C PHE A 158 15.05 -12.88 -13.30
N PHE A 159 14.99 -11.59 -13.61
CA PHE A 159 14.23 -10.65 -12.78
C PHE A 159 12.73 -10.89 -12.86
N THR A 160 12.21 -11.21 -14.05
CA THR A 160 10.81 -11.62 -14.21
C THR A 160 10.43 -12.82 -13.35
N THR A 161 11.34 -13.80 -13.20
CA THR A 161 11.05 -15.03 -12.44
C THR A 161 11.33 -14.90 -10.94
N HIS A 162 12.28 -14.05 -10.54
CA HIS A 162 12.73 -13.98 -9.16
C HIS A 162 12.13 -12.82 -8.38
N VAL A 163 11.73 -11.71 -9.02
CA VAL A 163 11.10 -10.57 -8.31
C VAL A 163 9.61 -10.84 -8.17
N LYS A 164 9.17 -11.20 -6.96
CA LYS A 164 7.78 -11.57 -6.65
C LYS A 164 7.00 -10.48 -5.93
N SER A 165 7.68 -9.74 -5.06
CA SER A 165 7.16 -8.57 -4.37
C SER A 165 7.98 -7.35 -4.77
N LEU A 166 7.28 -6.27 -5.13
CA LEU A 166 7.90 -5.01 -5.50
C LEU A 166 7.16 -3.85 -4.84
N THR A 167 7.88 -3.07 -4.05
CA THR A 167 7.36 -1.86 -3.40
C THR A 167 8.06 -0.64 -3.95
N ILE A 168 7.29 0.29 -4.50
CA ILE A 168 7.76 1.60 -4.98
C ILE A 168 6.98 2.68 -4.22
N ALA A 169 7.53 3.09 -3.08
CA ALA A 169 6.91 4.01 -2.13
C ALA A 169 7.69 5.34 -2.05
N TYR A 170 8.03 5.90 -3.21
CA TYR A 170 8.62 7.22 -3.38
C TYR A 170 7.69 8.05 -4.26
N ASP A 171 7.67 9.37 -4.09
CA ASP A 171 6.96 10.29 -5.00
C ASP A 171 7.68 10.28 -6.36
N VAL A 172 7.24 9.39 -7.25
CA VAL A 172 7.94 9.16 -8.52
C VAL A 172 7.53 10.23 -9.53
N HIS A 173 8.04 11.44 -9.34
CA HIS A 173 8.07 12.46 -10.40
C HIS A 173 8.73 11.95 -11.70
N ASP A 174 9.46 10.84 -11.65
CA ASP A 174 10.10 10.17 -12.79
C ASP A 174 9.38 8.86 -13.19
N PHE A 175 8.21 8.99 -13.81
CA PHE A 175 7.41 7.88 -14.32
C PHE A 175 8.21 6.95 -15.25
N GLU A 176 9.26 7.46 -15.92
CA GLU A 176 10.10 6.69 -16.83
C GLU A 176 10.83 5.57 -16.09
N TRP A 177 11.54 5.88 -15.00
CA TRP A 177 12.30 4.87 -14.27
C TRP A 177 11.41 3.82 -13.64
N THR A 178 10.24 4.22 -13.12
CA THR A 178 9.26 3.28 -12.57
C THR A 178 8.76 2.34 -13.65
N ALA A 179 8.35 2.86 -14.81
CA ALA A 179 7.93 2.05 -15.94
C ALA A 179 9.02 1.05 -16.37
N ARG A 180 10.28 1.49 -16.41
CA ARG A 180 11.41 0.63 -16.77
C ARG A 180 11.63 -0.48 -15.74
N VAL A 181 11.66 -0.16 -14.45
CA VAL A 181 11.77 -1.17 -13.37
C VAL A 181 10.64 -2.19 -13.47
N LEU A 182 9.40 -1.73 -13.64
CA LEU A 182 8.23 -2.58 -13.77
C LEU A 182 8.31 -3.50 -15.01
N ARG A 183 8.83 -3.02 -16.14
CA ARG A 183 9.05 -3.83 -17.35
C ARG A 183 10.09 -4.94 -17.16
N PHE A 184 11.10 -4.74 -16.32
CA PHE A 184 12.06 -5.80 -15.94
C PHE A 184 11.45 -6.80 -14.97
N CYS A 185 10.52 -6.34 -14.12
CA CYS A 185 9.91 -7.12 -13.05
C CYS A 185 8.46 -7.51 -13.40
N SER A 186 8.22 -7.97 -14.64
CA SER A 186 6.86 -8.24 -15.13
C SER A 186 6.16 -9.43 -14.45
N GLY A 187 6.90 -10.28 -13.74
CA GLY A 187 6.37 -11.43 -12.99
C GLY A 187 6.09 -11.15 -11.51
N VAL A 188 5.99 -9.86 -11.14
CA VAL A 188 5.59 -9.43 -9.80
C VAL A 188 4.18 -9.90 -9.50
N GLU A 189 4.02 -10.56 -8.36
CA GLU A 189 2.75 -11.07 -7.83
C GLU A 189 2.17 -10.11 -6.80
N THR A 190 3.02 -9.37 -6.08
CA THR A 190 2.64 -8.43 -5.03
C THR A 190 3.25 -7.06 -5.32
N LEU A 191 2.42 -6.06 -5.60
CA LEU A 191 2.85 -4.73 -5.99
C LEU A 191 2.35 -3.69 -4.98
N THR A 192 3.25 -2.84 -4.49
CA THR A 192 2.88 -1.62 -3.77
C THR A 192 3.36 -0.41 -4.58
N ILE A 193 2.46 0.52 -4.90
CA ILE A 193 2.78 1.68 -5.71
C ILE A 193 2.01 2.92 -5.28
N TRP A 194 2.56 4.09 -5.55
CA TRP A 194 2.05 5.39 -5.14
C TRP A 194 1.05 6.03 -6.13
N ALA A 195 0.86 5.44 -7.32
CA ALA A 195 0.06 6.02 -8.37
C ALA A 195 -0.73 4.95 -9.14
N ILE A 196 -1.96 5.31 -9.54
CA ILE A 196 -2.76 4.57 -10.52
C ILE A 196 -2.92 5.46 -11.74
N PRO A 197 -2.75 4.93 -12.95
CA PRO A 197 -3.08 5.70 -14.13
C PRO A 197 -4.58 6.00 -14.19
N SER A 198 -4.90 7.19 -14.67
CA SER A 198 -6.25 7.64 -14.99
C SER A 198 -6.37 8.03 -16.48
N HIS A 199 -7.53 7.76 -17.08
CA HIS A 199 -7.85 8.07 -18.49
C HIS A 199 -7.72 9.56 -18.81
N ARG A 200 -8.26 10.42 -17.94
CA ARG A 200 -8.38 11.86 -18.20
C ARG A 200 -7.05 12.60 -18.24
N ALA A 201 -5.97 12.03 -17.70
CA ALA A 201 -4.67 12.65 -17.78
C ALA A 201 -4.19 12.69 -19.24
N HIS A 202 -4.57 11.70 -20.05
CA HIS A 202 -4.21 11.63 -21.45
C HIS A 202 -4.93 12.71 -22.28
N ASP A 203 -6.25 12.85 -22.10
CA ASP A 203 -7.07 13.77 -22.91
C ASP A 203 -6.74 15.25 -22.67
N ILE A 204 -6.52 15.64 -21.42
CA ILE A 204 -6.19 17.04 -21.06
C ILE A 204 -4.87 17.47 -21.71
N ILE A 205 -3.88 16.57 -21.76
CA ILE A 205 -2.57 16.87 -22.35
C ILE A 205 -2.68 17.07 -23.87
N HIS A 206 -3.47 16.26 -24.56
CA HIS A 206 -3.69 16.42 -26.01
C HIS A 206 -4.50 17.67 -26.35
N GLN A 207 -5.48 18.05 -25.52
CA GLN A 207 -6.27 19.27 -25.73
C GLN A 207 -5.47 20.55 -25.51
N THR A 208 -4.56 20.58 -24.54
CA THR A 208 -3.71 21.76 -24.30
C THR A 208 -2.66 21.98 -25.38
N ALA A 209 -2.15 20.91 -26.01
CA ALA A 209 -1.14 21.01 -27.06
C ALA A 209 -1.66 21.64 -28.38
N THR A 210 -2.97 21.55 -28.65
CA THR A 210 -3.59 22.09 -29.87
C THR A 210 -4.07 23.54 -29.73
N SER A 211 -4.23 24.05 -28.50
CA SER A 211 -4.63 25.44 -28.23
C SER A 211 -3.43 26.40 -28.24
N ARG A 212 -2.89 26.69 -29.44
CA ARG A 212 -1.69 27.54 -29.63
C ARG A 212 -1.93 29.06 -29.56
N ASN A 213 -3.15 29.53 -29.30
CA ASN A 213 -3.52 30.94 -29.51
C ASN A 213 -3.80 31.76 -28.23
N HIS A 214 -3.29 31.37 -27.06
CA HIS A 214 -3.46 32.17 -25.83
C HIS A 214 -2.14 32.73 -25.26
N PRO A 215 -1.88 34.05 -25.38
CA PRO A 215 -0.64 34.70 -24.96
C PRO A 215 -0.56 35.03 -23.46
N TYR A 216 -1.07 34.17 -22.58
CA TYR A 216 -0.89 34.38 -21.14
C TYR A 216 0.49 33.87 -20.69
N GLN A 217 1.41 34.81 -20.46
CA GLN A 217 2.71 34.55 -19.85
C GLN A 217 2.52 34.03 -18.42
N ILE A 218 2.59 32.71 -18.25
CA ILE A 218 2.62 32.04 -16.95
C ILE A 218 3.96 32.40 -16.29
N ARG A 219 3.94 33.27 -15.27
CA ARG A 219 5.05 33.45 -14.33
C ARG A 219 5.24 32.15 -13.54
N GLN A 220 6.12 31.28 -14.04
CA GLN A 220 6.53 30.07 -13.33
C GLN A 220 7.30 30.48 -12.06
N LEU A 221 6.70 30.24 -10.89
CA LEU A 221 7.38 30.39 -9.60
C LEU A 221 8.63 29.50 -9.60
N HIS A 222 9.80 30.13 -9.66
CA HIS A 222 11.10 29.48 -9.72
C HIS A 222 11.37 28.65 -8.45
N ARG A 223 11.20 27.33 -8.51
CA ARG A 223 11.98 26.42 -7.67
C ARG A 223 13.34 26.18 -8.34
N PRO A 224 14.48 26.49 -7.69
CA PRO A 224 15.81 26.49 -8.32
C PRO A 224 16.42 25.12 -8.65
N PHE A 225 15.65 24.04 -8.73
CA PHE A 225 16.14 22.69 -9.08
C PHE A 225 15.60 22.11 -10.40
N GLN A 226 14.90 22.91 -11.21
CA GLN A 226 14.23 22.45 -12.43
C GLN A 226 15.07 22.62 -13.71
N ARG A 227 16.38 22.29 -13.66
CA ARG A 227 17.25 22.37 -14.85
C ARG A 227 17.22 21.07 -15.66
N SER A 228 16.66 21.16 -16.87
CA SER A 228 16.86 20.29 -18.05
C SER A 228 15.86 19.16 -18.37
N LEU A 229 14.57 19.27 -18.00
CA LEU A 229 13.50 18.36 -18.47
C LEU A 229 12.44 19.08 -19.33
N LEU A 230 12.84 19.76 -20.40
CA LEU A 230 11.93 20.23 -21.45
C LEU A 230 11.53 19.11 -22.44
N GLN A 231 11.83 17.84 -22.12
CA GLN A 231 11.30 16.70 -22.86
C GLN A 231 9.84 16.46 -22.48
N ASN A 232 9.03 16.23 -23.50
CA ASN A 232 7.56 16.21 -23.49
C ASN A 232 7.01 15.33 -22.34
N PRO A 233 6.51 15.89 -21.22
CA PRO A 233 6.14 15.14 -20.02
C PRO A 233 5.05 14.08 -20.27
N THR A 234 4.29 14.25 -21.35
CA THR A 234 3.31 13.29 -21.88
C THR A 234 3.93 11.92 -22.18
N SER A 235 5.16 11.90 -22.70
CA SER A 235 5.79 10.65 -23.14
C SER A 235 6.07 9.68 -21.99
N TYR A 236 6.43 10.19 -20.81
CA TYR A 236 6.75 9.36 -19.65
C TYR A 236 5.52 8.76 -18.98
N TYR A 237 4.43 9.52 -18.93
CA TYR A 237 3.16 9.02 -18.42
C TYR A 237 2.64 7.87 -19.29
N ASN A 238 2.70 8.03 -20.62
CA ASN A 238 2.32 6.99 -21.57
C ASN A 238 3.14 5.72 -21.36
N LEU A 239 4.45 5.84 -21.13
CA LEU A 239 5.31 4.69 -20.87
C LEU A 239 4.88 3.89 -19.63
N LEU A 240 4.50 4.59 -18.56
CA LEU A 240 4.01 3.97 -17.33
C LEU A 240 2.63 3.35 -17.54
N TYR A 241 1.71 4.07 -18.17
CA TYR A 241 0.38 3.58 -18.53
C TYR A 241 0.47 2.30 -19.37
N ASP A 242 1.27 2.30 -20.44
CA ASP A 242 1.53 1.12 -21.29
C ASP A 242 2.07 -0.05 -20.46
N THR A 243 2.91 0.24 -19.47
CA THR A 243 3.49 -0.79 -18.62
C THR A 243 2.43 -1.45 -17.74
N PHE A 244 1.49 -0.69 -17.18
CA PHE A 244 0.34 -1.24 -16.48
C PHE A 244 -0.63 -1.96 -17.41
N ALA A 245 -0.81 -1.45 -18.63
CA ALA A 245 -1.71 -1.99 -19.65
C ALA A 245 -1.22 -3.31 -20.27
N HIS A 246 0.08 -3.60 -20.24
CA HIS A 246 0.61 -4.76 -21.00
C HIS A 246 1.57 -5.66 -20.23
N HIS A 247 2.20 -5.21 -19.15
CA HIS A 247 3.34 -5.93 -18.56
C HIS A 247 3.12 -6.43 -17.13
N LEU A 248 2.07 -6.01 -16.45
CA LEU A 248 1.86 -6.29 -15.04
C LEU A 248 0.53 -6.99 -14.80
N ARG A 249 0.55 -8.03 -13.97
CA ARG A 249 -0.62 -8.82 -13.56
C ARG A 249 -0.50 -9.28 -12.10
N PRO A 250 -0.27 -8.37 -11.13
CA PRO A 250 -0.16 -8.75 -9.73
C PRO A 250 -1.46 -9.38 -9.23
N ARG A 251 -1.33 -10.27 -8.25
CA ARG A 251 -2.46 -10.81 -7.48
C ARG A 251 -2.82 -9.89 -6.32
N HIS A 252 -1.83 -9.20 -5.76
CA HIS A 252 -2.02 -8.29 -4.64
C HIS A 252 -1.48 -6.90 -5.01
N LEU A 253 -2.32 -5.89 -4.81
CA LEU A 253 -1.99 -4.51 -5.12
C LEU A 253 -2.32 -3.63 -3.92
N ALA A 254 -1.33 -2.89 -3.43
CA ALA A 254 -1.53 -1.81 -2.48
C ALA A 254 -1.19 -0.48 -3.15
N ILE A 255 -2.07 0.50 -2.97
CA ILE A 255 -1.98 1.79 -3.62
C ILE A 255 -1.88 2.86 -2.55
N LEU A 256 -0.74 3.54 -2.49
CA LEU A 256 -0.40 4.52 -1.48
C LEU A 256 -0.58 5.94 -2.04
N ILE A 257 -1.70 6.59 -1.78
CA ILE A 257 -1.97 7.93 -2.30
C ILE A 257 -1.93 8.90 -1.11
N ASP A 258 -0.82 9.63 -0.96
CA ASP A 258 -0.60 10.54 0.18
C ASP A 258 -1.01 11.99 -0.14
N GLU A 259 -0.87 12.37 -1.41
CA GLU A 259 -1.43 13.60 -1.98
C GLU A 259 -2.07 13.29 -3.34
N PRO A 260 -3.13 14.01 -3.74
CA PRO A 260 -3.58 13.96 -5.13
C PRO A 260 -2.44 14.55 -5.95
N LEU A 261 -1.60 13.67 -6.51
CA LEU A 261 -0.38 13.97 -7.28
C LEU A 261 -0.59 14.97 -8.43
N TYR A 262 -1.85 15.32 -8.68
CA TYR A 262 -2.35 16.08 -9.81
C TYR A 262 -2.81 17.50 -9.43
N VAL A 263 -3.04 17.82 -8.15
CA VAL A 263 -3.56 19.15 -7.75
C VAL A 263 -2.49 20.23 -7.77
N GLN A 264 -1.21 19.90 -7.57
CA GLN A 264 -0.18 20.93 -7.42
C GLN A 264 0.36 21.53 -8.74
N ARG A 265 -0.01 21.01 -9.92
CA ARG A 265 0.65 21.44 -11.19
C ARG A 265 -0.25 21.86 -12.35
N LEU A 266 -1.57 21.80 -12.23
CA LEU A 266 -2.41 22.44 -13.24
C LEU A 266 -2.62 23.92 -12.84
N PRO A 267 -2.07 24.89 -13.58
CA PRO A 267 -2.17 26.32 -13.27
C PRO A 267 -3.57 26.90 -13.50
N TYR A 268 -4.58 26.06 -13.75
CA TYR A 268 -5.94 26.49 -14.02
C TYR A 268 -6.82 26.23 -12.79
N PRO A 269 -7.22 27.28 -12.05
CA PRO A 269 -8.43 27.20 -11.27
C PRO A 269 -9.56 26.96 -12.27
N THR A 270 -10.02 25.72 -12.37
CA THR A 270 -11.30 25.44 -13.03
C THR A 270 -12.34 26.28 -12.30
N HIS A 271 -13.00 27.19 -13.02
CA HIS A 271 -13.85 28.27 -12.53
C HIS A 271 -15.06 27.84 -11.67
N LEU A 272 -15.16 26.56 -11.30
CA LEU A 272 -16.24 25.97 -10.50
C LEU A 272 -15.76 25.20 -9.26
N GLY A 273 -14.47 25.25 -8.89
CA GLY A 273 -13.97 24.63 -7.66
C GLY A 273 -14.06 23.09 -7.61
N LEU A 274 -14.56 22.46 -8.66
CA LEU A 274 -14.57 21.01 -8.83
C LEU A 274 -13.29 20.62 -9.57
N ALA A 275 -12.23 20.33 -8.80
CA ALA A 275 -11.07 19.65 -9.36
C ALA A 275 -11.57 18.40 -10.10
N PRO A 276 -11.14 18.14 -11.35
CA PRO A 276 -11.60 16.97 -12.08
C PRO A 276 -11.28 15.73 -11.26
N VAL A 277 -12.33 15.05 -10.78
CA VAL A 277 -12.21 13.77 -10.09
C VAL A 277 -11.54 12.81 -11.07
N MET A 278 -10.26 12.52 -10.82
CA MET A 278 -9.51 11.54 -11.60
C MET A 278 -9.89 10.17 -11.05
N SER A 279 -10.72 9.45 -11.79
CA SER A 279 -11.03 8.04 -11.50
C SER A 279 -9.87 7.17 -12.01
N PRO A 280 -9.41 6.19 -11.23
CA PRO A 280 -8.49 5.18 -11.70
C PRO A 280 -9.06 4.46 -12.93
N ASP A 281 -8.19 4.13 -13.87
CA ASP A 281 -8.57 3.29 -14.99
C ASP A 281 -8.54 1.81 -14.60
N PHE A 282 -9.66 1.32 -14.08
CA PHE A 282 -9.77 -0.10 -13.71
C PHE A 282 -9.79 -1.05 -14.91
N SER A 283 -9.98 -0.55 -16.14
CA SER A 283 -9.93 -1.38 -17.36
C SER A 283 -8.54 -1.89 -17.70
N LEU A 284 -7.51 -1.34 -17.03
CA LEU A 284 -6.15 -1.78 -17.21
C LEU A 284 -6.00 -3.25 -16.87
N SER A 285 -5.24 -3.89 -17.75
CA SER A 285 -4.64 -5.20 -17.60
C SER A 285 -4.11 -5.53 -16.20
N LEU A 286 -3.54 -4.54 -15.53
CA LEU A 286 -3.05 -4.61 -14.15
C LEU A 286 -4.07 -5.26 -13.19
N PHE A 287 -5.36 -5.03 -13.41
CA PHE A 287 -6.46 -5.44 -12.54
C PHE A 287 -7.04 -6.82 -12.87
N SER A 288 -6.72 -7.39 -14.03
CA SER A 288 -7.40 -8.60 -14.54
C SER A 288 -7.14 -9.88 -13.71
N ASN A 289 -6.03 -9.92 -12.98
CA ASN A 289 -5.63 -11.03 -12.12
C ASN A 289 -5.64 -10.68 -10.62
N LEU A 290 -6.15 -9.50 -10.29
CA LEU A 290 -6.09 -8.96 -8.95
C LEU A 290 -7.10 -9.67 -8.05
N THR A 291 -6.61 -10.25 -6.96
CA THR A 291 -7.44 -10.89 -5.93
C THR A 291 -7.56 -10.04 -4.67
N HIS A 292 -6.51 -9.27 -4.34
CA HIS A 292 -6.50 -8.36 -3.19
C HIS A 292 -6.12 -6.95 -3.61
N LEU A 293 -6.99 -5.99 -3.30
CA LEU A 293 -6.75 -4.56 -3.51
C LEU A 293 -6.81 -3.82 -2.19
N SER A 294 -5.74 -3.10 -1.85
CA SER A 294 -5.70 -2.18 -0.71
C SER A 294 -5.51 -0.75 -1.22
N ILE A 295 -6.43 0.14 -0.88
CA ILE A 295 -6.35 1.56 -1.19
C ILE A 295 -6.03 2.30 0.11
N VAL A 296 -4.76 2.65 0.26
CA VAL A 296 -4.21 3.43 1.37
C VAL A 296 -4.23 4.89 0.93
N ASN A 297 -5.40 5.51 1.04
CA ASN A 297 -5.66 6.87 0.59
C ASN A 297 -6.57 7.60 1.58
N ARG A 298 -6.73 8.91 1.42
CA ARG A 298 -7.81 9.68 2.01
C ARG A 298 -9.15 9.19 1.49
N TRP A 299 -10.09 8.96 2.40
CA TRP A 299 -11.42 8.46 2.05
C TRP A 299 -12.17 9.33 1.06
N THR A 300 -11.91 10.64 1.06
CA THR A 300 -12.50 11.61 0.15
C THR A 300 -12.23 11.32 -1.33
N GLU A 301 -11.11 10.65 -1.63
CA GLU A 301 -10.71 10.37 -3.00
C GLU A 301 -11.37 9.09 -3.52
N TRP A 302 -11.22 7.98 -2.79
CA TRP A 302 -11.76 6.71 -3.25
C TRP A 302 -13.28 6.69 -3.24
N SER A 303 -13.92 7.39 -2.30
CA SER A 303 -15.37 7.56 -2.32
C SER A 303 -15.80 8.24 -3.62
N ALA A 304 -15.12 9.33 -4.04
CA ALA A 304 -15.38 10.09 -5.27
C ALA A 304 -15.31 9.21 -6.52
N TRP A 305 -14.45 8.18 -6.52
CA TRP A 305 -14.39 7.22 -7.62
C TRP A 305 -15.65 6.37 -7.71
N VAL A 306 -16.19 5.92 -6.57
CA VAL A 306 -17.42 5.12 -6.53
C VAL A 306 -18.62 5.89 -7.10
N TRP A 307 -18.74 7.18 -6.78
CA TRP A 307 -19.81 8.03 -7.34
C TRP A 307 -19.71 8.18 -8.86
N SER A 308 -18.51 8.04 -9.43
CA SER A 308 -18.30 8.13 -10.87
C SER A 308 -18.70 6.88 -11.65
N TRP A 309 -19.06 5.79 -10.95
CA TRP A 309 -19.58 4.56 -11.55
C TRP A 309 -21.07 4.68 -11.88
N ASN A 310 -21.84 5.31 -11.01
CA ASN A 310 -23.30 5.35 -11.13
C ASN A 310 -23.83 6.56 -11.92
N SER A 311 -22.97 7.51 -12.32
CA SER A 311 -23.44 8.67 -13.07
C SER A 311 -23.72 8.24 -14.51
N PRO A 312 -24.98 8.29 -14.99
CA PRO A 312 -25.25 8.10 -16.41
C PRO A 312 -24.49 9.17 -17.17
N SER A 313 -23.53 8.75 -18.00
CA SER A 313 -22.79 9.68 -18.83
C SER A 313 -23.79 10.39 -19.74
N PRO A 314 -23.83 11.73 -19.78
CA PRO A 314 -24.70 12.47 -20.70
C PRO A 314 -24.26 12.37 -22.16
N SER A 315 -23.16 11.65 -22.46
CA SER A 315 -22.76 11.37 -23.83
C SER A 315 -23.78 10.45 -24.49
N LYS A 316 -24.42 10.95 -25.55
CA LYS A 316 -25.30 10.19 -26.46
C LYS A 316 -24.61 9.05 -27.21
N ASP A 317 -23.41 8.67 -26.80
CA ASP A 317 -22.69 7.56 -27.42
C ASP A 317 -23.02 6.28 -26.64
N PRO A 318 -23.94 5.44 -27.15
CA PRO A 318 -24.35 4.20 -26.50
C PRO A 318 -23.19 3.21 -26.29
N THR A 319 -22.03 3.46 -26.90
CA THR A 319 -20.82 2.65 -26.72
C THR A 319 -19.91 3.13 -25.59
N SER A 320 -20.14 4.31 -25.01
CA SER A 320 -19.31 4.91 -23.96
C SER A 320 -19.63 4.45 -22.52
N HIS A 321 -20.47 3.42 -22.38
CA HIS A 321 -21.19 3.09 -21.14
C HIS A 321 -20.59 1.98 -20.24
N LEU A 322 -19.37 1.52 -20.46
CA LEU A 322 -18.78 0.51 -19.56
C LEU A 322 -17.80 1.16 -18.59
N ARG A 323 -18.36 1.86 -17.60
CA ARG A 323 -17.70 2.15 -16.31
C ARG A 323 -18.07 1.10 -15.26
N ASP A 324 -18.34 -0.12 -15.71
CA ASP A 324 -18.66 -1.21 -14.80
C ASP A 324 -17.42 -1.66 -14.06
N LEU A 325 -17.63 -2.14 -12.83
CA LEU A 325 -16.61 -2.86 -12.08
C LEU A 325 -16.31 -4.25 -12.66
N THR A 326 -16.83 -4.57 -13.86
CA THR A 326 -16.48 -5.77 -14.64
C THR A 326 -14.97 -5.95 -14.82
N PHE A 327 -14.19 -4.87 -14.71
CA PHE A 327 -12.73 -4.92 -14.86
C PHE A 327 -11.97 -5.46 -13.64
N LEU A 328 -12.66 -5.79 -12.55
CA LEU A 328 -12.10 -6.47 -11.37
C LEU A 328 -12.64 -7.90 -11.20
N PRO A 329 -12.57 -8.76 -12.23
CA PRO A 329 -13.33 -10.01 -12.29
C PRO A 329 -12.90 -11.08 -11.28
N LYS A 330 -11.74 -10.91 -10.63
CA LYS A 330 -11.17 -11.87 -9.68
C LYS A 330 -10.98 -11.28 -8.28
N LEU A 331 -11.46 -10.05 -8.07
CA LEU A 331 -11.26 -9.35 -6.82
C LEU A 331 -12.11 -10.01 -5.74
N THR A 332 -11.44 -10.58 -4.74
CA THR A 332 -12.06 -11.27 -3.60
C THR A 332 -11.94 -10.45 -2.32
N HIS A 333 -10.91 -9.61 -2.24
CA HIS A 333 -10.56 -8.84 -1.05
C HIS A 333 -10.34 -7.38 -1.41
N LEU A 334 -11.10 -6.48 -0.81
CA LEU A 334 -10.99 -5.04 -1.00
C LEU A 334 -10.81 -4.35 0.35
N SER A 335 -9.81 -3.48 0.45
CA SER A 335 -9.50 -2.73 1.67
C SER A 335 -9.43 -1.25 1.37
N PHE A 336 -10.03 -0.47 2.26
CA PHE A 336 -10.00 0.99 2.23
C PHE A 336 -9.47 1.53 3.55
N GLU A 337 -8.52 2.45 3.46
CA GLU A 337 -8.15 3.27 4.61
C GLU A 337 -9.15 4.43 4.80
N ILE A 338 -9.57 4.62 6.05
CA ILE A 338 -10.43 5.72 6.51
C ILE A 338 -9.68 6.49 7.59
N GLN A 339 -9.12 7.65 7.22
CA GLN A 339 -8.42 8.54 8.14
C GLN A 339 -9.44 9.41 8.90
N VAL A 340 -9.78 9.02 10.13
CA VAL A 340 -10.85 9.66 10.95
C VAL A 340 -10.34 10.91 11.68
N GLY A 341 -9.22 10.81 12.38
CA GLY A 341 -8.74 11.87 13.29
C GLY A 341 -7.91 12.97 12.66
N LYS A 342 -7.34 12.78 11.46
CA LYS A 342 -6.64 13.87 10.77
C LYS A 342 -7.63 15.01 10.56
N ARG A 343 -7.43 16.13 11.26
CA ARG A 343 -8.22 17.35 11.04
C ARG A 343 -8.04 17.69 9.57
N LEU A 344 -9.10 17.58 8.76
CA LEU A 344 -9.11 18.07 7.39
C LEU A 344 -8.50 19.47 7.44
N SER A 345 -7.31 19.61 6.88
CA SER A 345 -6.48 20.79 7.04
C SER A 345 -7.19 21.97 6.37
N LYS A 346 -8.00 22.70 7.16
CA LYS A 346 -8.62 24.03 7.01
C LYS A 346 -9.04 24.60 5.64
N GLY A 347 -8.98 23.87 4.52
CA GLY A 347 -9.01 24.49 3.18
C GLY A 347 -9.95 23.87 2.15
N PHE A 348 -10.45 22.63 2.31
CA PHE A 348 -11.17 21.97 1.21
C PHE A 348 -12.69 22.08 1.27
N PHE A 349 -13.31 22.19 2.45
CA PHE A 349 -14.76 22.40 2.56
C PHE A 349 -15.11 23.21 3.82
N PRO A 350 -15.85 24.33 3.72
CA PRO A 350 -16.37 25.03 4.89
C PRO A 350 -17.48 24.18 5.51
N ILE A 351 -17.16 23.41 6.54
CA ILE A 351 -18.18 22.74 7.36
C ILE A 351 -18.74 23.80 8.34
N PRO A 352 -20.05 24.09 8.34
CA PRO A 352 -20.65 25.08 9.23
C PRO A 352 -20.47 24.69 10.70
N THR A 353 -19.81 25.55 11.47
CA THR A 353 -19.65 25.44 12.93
C THR A 353 -20.95 25.86 13.62
N ALA A 354 -21.80 24.90 13.98
CA ALA A 354 -22.95 25.12 14.85
C ALA A 354 -22.83 24.28 16.13
N THR A 355 -23.33 24.87 17.22
CA THR A 355 -23.09 24.59 18.64
C THR A 355 -23.78 23.34 19.21
N LEU A 356 -23.11 22.73 20.22
CA LEU A 356 -23.64 21.97 21.37
C LEU A 356 -24.09 20.49 21.25
N SER A 357 -23.50 19.71 20.34
CA SER A 357 -23.30 18.26 20.56
C SER A 357 -21.79 17.97 20.61
N SER A 358 -21.35 16.88 21.27
CA SER A 358 -19.93 16.50 21.24
C SER A 358 -19.42 16.53 19.78
N PRO A 359 -18.40 17.33 19.46
CA PRO A 359 -17.98 17.57 18.09
C PRO A 359 -17.49 16.29 17.37
N SER A 360 -17.13 15.23 18.12
CA SER A 360 -16.74 13.93 17.56
C SER A 360 -17.93 13.18 16.95
N SER A 361 -19.03 13.04 17.70
CA SER A 361 -20.21 12.28 17.26
C SER A 361 -20.81 12.80 15.95
N ARG A 362 -21.01 14.12 15.83
CA ARG A 362 -21.54 14.73 14.60
C ARG A 362 -20.59 14.59 13.41
N ARG A 363 -19.28 14.57 13.66
CA ARG A 363 -18.27 14.36 12.62
C ARG A 363 -18.31 12.93 12.10
N ASN A 364 -18.37 11.95 13.00
CA ASN A 364 -18.41 10.54 12.66
C ASN A 364 -19.72 10.18 11.93
N GLN A 365 -20.84 10.80 12.32
CA GLN A 365 -22.11 10.64 11.60
C GLN A 365 -22.02 11.15 10.15
N LYS A 366 -21.47 12.35 9.93
CA LYS A 366 -21.29 12.89 8.56
C LYS A 366 -20.32 12.06 7.72
N LEU A 367 -19.26 11.55 8.35
CA LEU A 367 -18.32 10.63 7.71
C LEU A 367 -19.06 9.35 7.28
N ALA A 368 -19.87 8.79 8.17
CA ALA A 368 -20.69 7.62 7.91
C ALA A 368 -21.70 7.87 6.78
N GLU A 369 -22.42 8.99 6.79
CA GLU A 369 -23.32 9.42 5.68
C GLU A 369 -22.62 9.37 4.33
N TYR A 370 -21.41 9.94 4.26
CA TYR A 370 -20.69 10.07 3.01
C TYR A 370 -20.07 8.74 2.53
N ILE A 371 -19.47 7.97 3.44
CA ILE A 371 -18.82 6.69 3.11
C ILE A 371 -19.86 5.58 2.94
N GLY A 372 -20.93 5.61 3.73
CA GLY A 372 -21.92 4.54 3.81
C GLY A 372 -22.55 4.23 2.47
N HIS A 373 -22.88 5.27 1.70
CA HIS A 373 -23.42 5.12 0.34
C HIS A 373 -22.42 4.48 -0.63
N SER A 374 -21.15 4.89 -0.60
CA SER A 374 -20.09 4.31 -1.43
C SER A 374 -19.88 2.82 -1.11
N LEU A 375 -19.86 2.45 0.17
CA LEU A 375 -19.72 1.05 0.58
C LEU A 375 -20.95 0.23 0.16
N ALA A 376 -22.16 0.76 0.34
CA ALA A 376 -23.39 0.11 -0.11
C ALA A 376 -23.35 -0.15 -1.62
N THR A 377 -22.95 0.86 -2.41
CA THR A 377 -22.80 0.74 -3.87
C THR A 377 -21.83 -0.38 -4.26
N ILE A 378 -20.68 -0.51 -3.56
CA ILE A 378 -19.71 -1.59 -3.81
C ILE A 378 -20.32 -2.95 -3.50
N LEU A 379 -21.02 -3.07 -2.36
CA LEU A 379 -21.62 -4.32 -1.90
C LEU A 379 -22.80 -4.77 -2.76
N THR A 380 -23.55 -3.84 -3.36
CA THR A 380 -24.67 -4.15 -4.29
C THR A 380 -24.25 -4.28 -5.75
N SER A 381 -23.03 -3.90 -6.14
CA SER A 381 -22.58 -4.06 -7.54
C SER A 381 -22.69 -5.54 -7.94
N PRO A 382 -23.45 -5.89 -8.99
CA PRO A 382 -23.60 -7.29 -9.42
C PRO A 382 -22.26 -7.95 -9.77
N GLU A 383 -21.35 -7.17 -10.36
CA GLU A 383 -20.04 -7.62 -10.83
C GLU A 383 -19.12 -7.97 -9.65
N MET A 384 -19.07 -7.10 -8.65
CA MET A 384 -18.23 -7.31 -7.47
C MET A 384 -18.87 -8.26 -6.47
N SER A 385 -20.18 -8.14 -6.26
CA SER A 385 -20.87 -8.85 -5.17
C SER A 385 -20.79 -10.37 -5.29
N SER A 386 -20.68 -10.90 -6.50
CA SER A 386 -20.56 -12.34 -6.77
C SER A 386 -19.19 -12.93 -6.40
N HIS A 387 -18.14 -12.11 -6.32
CA HIS A 387 -16.76 -12.57 -6.08
C HIS A 387 -16.14 -11.98 -4.81
N LEU A 388 -16.65 -10.83 -4.34
CA LEU A 388 -16.12 -10.15 -3.16
C LEU A 388 -16.46 -10.96 -1.91
N HIS A 389 -15.43 -11.46 -1.24
CA HIS A 389 -15.52 -12.19 0.03
C HIS A 389 -15.37 -11.25 1.23
N VAL A 390 -14.46 -10.26 1.13
CA VAL A 390 -14.12 -9.35 2.23
C VAL A 390 -14.04 -7.92 1.73
N LEU A 391 -14.78 -7.03 2.41
CA LEU A 391 -14.66 -5.58 2.31
C LEU A 391 -14.16 -5.05 3.66
N LEU A 392 -12.87 -4.75 3.74
CA LEU A 392 -12.19 -4.30 4.95
C LEU A 392 -12.08 -2.77 5.00
N CYS A 393 -12.66 -2.16 6.03
CA CYS A 393 -12.48 -0.74 6.34
C CYS A 393 -11.47 -0.56 7.47
N VAL A 394 -10.33 0.03 7.17
CA VAL A 394 -9.26 0.28 8.14
C VAL A 394 -9.38 1.70 8.68
N LEU A 395 -9.81 1.81 9.94
CA LEU A 395 -9.92 3.07 10.67
C LEU A 395 -8.53 3.48 11.19
N SER A 396 -8.03 4.60 10.68
CA SER A 396 -6.74 5.18 11.07
C SER A 396 -6.96 6.49 11.82
N PHE A 397 -6.15 6.73 12.86
CA PHE A 397 -6.24 7.92 13.70
C PHE A 397 -7.60 8.10 14.39
N ASP A 398 -8.33 7.02 14.66
CA ASP A 398 -9.62 7.10 15.34
C ASP A 398 -9.45 6.93 16.86
N GLU A 399 -10.04 7.83 17.63
CA GLU A 399 -10.08 7.74 19.10
C GLU A 399 -11.22 6.81 19.57
N GLU A 400 -12.27 6.65 18.75
CA GLU A 400 -13.47 5.89 19.07
C GLU A 400 -13.83 4.90 17.94
N PRO A 401 -12.93 3.97 17.55
CA PRO A 401 -13.09 3.15 16.34
C PRO A 401 -14.36 2.29 16.35
N HIS A 402 -14.81 1.79 17.50
CA HIS A 402 -16.05 1.03 17.61
C HIS A 402 -17.29 1.88 17.29
N TYR A 403 -17.33 3.12 17.76
CA TYR A 403 -18.44 4.03 17.50
C TYR A 403 -18.48 4.43 16.03
N THR A 404 -17.34 4.79 15.45
CA THR A 404 -17.23 5.14 14.02
C THR A 404 -17.60 3.95 13.13
N ALA A 405 -17.10 2.75 13.44
CA ALA A 405 -17.46 1.53 12.71
C ALA A 405 -18.97 1.26 12.77
N ARG A 406 -19.60 1.42 13.94
CA ARG A 406 -21.06 1.26 14.09
C ARG A 406 -21.82 2.27 13.24
N ALA A 407 -21.47 3.54 13.31
CA ALA A 407 -22.11 4.59 12.51
C ALA A 407 -21.98 4.31 10.99
N ILE A 408 -20.79 3.95 10.51
CA ILE A 408 -20.57 3.61 9.09
C ILE A 408 -21.41 2.39 8.71
N LYS A 409 -21.41 1.34 9.52
CA LYS A 409 -22.16 0.11 9.28
C LYS A 409 -23.67 0.36 9.19
N GLU A 410 -24.23 1.08 10.16
CA GLU A 410 -25.66 1.44 10.19
C GLU A 410 -26.05 2.24 8.94
N GLN A 411 -25.23 3.21 8.56
CA GLN A 411 -25.49 4.00 7.36
C GLN A 411 -25.37 3.18 6.08
N THR A 412 -24.36 2.30 5.97
CA THR A 412 -24.24 1.37 4.84
C THR A 412 -25.47 0.48 4.74
N SER A 413 -25.90 -0.13 5.84
CA SER A 413 -27.11 -0.95 5.91
C SER A 413 -28.36 -0.19 5.46
N HIS A 414 -28.52 1.06 5.89
CA HIS A 414 -29.62 1.91 5.45
C HIS A 414 -29.63 2.06 3.92
N TYR A 415 -28.48 2.39 3.30
CA TYR A 415 -28.40 2.53 1.85
C TYR A 415 -28.58 1.21 1.10
N LEU A 416 -28.04 0.10 1.62
CA LEU A 416 -28.27 -1.24 1.05
C LEU A 416 -29.75 -1.54 0.95
N THR A 417 -30.48 -1.31 2.05
CA THR A 417 -31.92 -1.50 2.10
C THR A 417 -32.64 -0.61 1.09
N SER A 418 -32.31 0.68 1.00
CA SER A 418 -32.92 1.58 0.00
C SER A 418 -32.65 1.18 -1.44
N MET A 419 -31.43 0.70 -1.75
CA MET A 419 -31.06 0.27 -3.11
C MET A 419 -31.79 -1.02 -3.52
N LEU A 420 -31.96 -1.97 -2.60
CA LEU A 420 -32.70 -3.21 -2.86
C LEU A 420 -34.20 -2.95 -3.08
N GLU A 421 -34.81 -2.03 -2.32
CA GLU A 421 -36.22 -1.67 -2.53
C GLU A 421 -36.49 -0.93 -3.84
N ALA A 422 -35.50 -0.21 -4.37
CA ALA A 422 -35.64 0.55 -5.61
C ALA A 422 -35.68 -0.37 -6.85
N ASP A 423 -35.04 -1.54 -6.79
CA ASP A 423 -35.01 -2.52 -7.88
C ASP A 423 -36.34 -3.27 -8.02
N ASP A 424 -37.07 -3.42 -6.92
CA ASP A 424 -38.41 -4.04 -6.86
C ASP A 424 -39.54 -3.16 -7.43
N SER A 425 -39.22 -2.19 -8.30
CA SER A 425 -40.18 -1.20 -8.80
C SER A 425 -41.37 -1.88 -9.50
N PRO A 426 -42.61 -1.69 -9.00
CA PRO A 426 -43.76 -2.52 -9.35
C PRO A 426 -44.41 -1.98 -10.62
N HIS A 427 -43.98 -2.44 -11.79
CA HIS A 427 -44.75 -2.24 -13.01
C HIS A 427 -46.08 -3.04 -13.02
N LEU A 428 -46.43 -3.77 -11.96
CA LEU A 428 -47.74 -4.41 -11.78
C LEU A 428 -48.27 -4.17 -10.35
N ALA A 429 -49.10 -3.14 -10.21
CA ALA A 429 -49.70 -2.70 -8.96
C ALA A 429 -50.62 -3.78 -8.35
N THR A 430 -50.26 -4.28 -7.17
CA THR A 430 -51.20 -5.00 -6.28
C THR A 430 -51.14 -4.32 -4.90
N PRO A 431 -52.27 -4.01 -4.23
CA PRO A 431 -52.26 -3.21 -3.01
C PRO A 431 -51.68 -4.01 -1.83
N GLN A 432 -50.56 -3.53 -1.27
CA GLN A 432 -49.90 -4.11 -0.09
C GLN A 432 -50.50 -3.53 1.20
N PHE A 433 -51.18 -4.36 1.99
CA PHE A 433 -51.43 -4.12 3.41
C PHE A 433 -50.59 -5.11 4.23
N ASN A 434 -49.86 -4.60 5.22
CA ASN A 434 -48.94 -5.28 6.16
C ASN A 434 -47.51 -5.55 5.64
N ARG A 435 -46.69 -4.50 5.47
CA ARG A 435 -45.23 -4.67 5.49
C ARG A 435 -44.76 -4.88 6.94
N ALA A 436 -44.19 -6.04 7.21
CA ALA A 436 -43.48 -6.32 8.45
C ALA A 436 -42.31 -5.33 8.66
N PRO A 437 -41.88 -5.06 9.90
CA PRO A 437 -40.74 -4.18 10.17
C PRO A 437 -39.52 -4.66 9.37
N MET A 438 -38.95 -3.76 8.58
CA MET A 438 -37.81 -4.03 7.73
C MET A 438 -36.64 -4.53 8.58
N ARG A 439 -36.14 -5.73 8.25
CA ARG A 439 -34.92 -6.25 8.85
C ARG A 439 -33.76 -5.43 8.28
N VAL A 440 -32.97 -4.82 9.17
CA VAL A 440 -31.74 -4.13 8.81
C VAL A 440 -30.84 -5.12 8.07
N VAL A 441 -30.54 -4.82 6.80
CA VAL A 441 -29.69 -5.68 5.97
C VAL A 441 -28.25 -5.49 6.44
N ASN A 442 -27.74 -6.48 7.16
CA ASN A 442 -26.34 -6.53 7.55
C ASN A 442 -25.56 -7.38 6.54
N ASP A 443 -24.64 -6.79 5.79
CA ASP A 443 -23.80 -7.53 4.86
C ASP A 443 -22.57 -8.10 5.62
N PRO A 444 -22.44 -9.43 5.73
CA PRO A 444 -21.37 -10.04 6.52
C PRO A 444 -19.97 -9.86 5.92
N ARG A 445 -19.85 -9.33 4.70
CA ARG A 445 -18.56 -9.07 4.05
C ARG A 445 -17.91 -7.80 4.55
N LEU A 446 -18.67 -6.89 5.16
CA LEU A 446 -18.16 -5.60 5.67
C LEU A 446 -17.51 -5.79 7.05
N VAL A 447 -16.19 -5.63 7.10
CA VAL A 447 -15.38 -5.80 8.32
C VAL A 447 -14.60 -4.52 8.61
N PHE A 448 -14.36 -4.25 9.90
CA PHE A 448 -13.61 -3.10 10.35
C PHE A 448 -12.34 -3.51 11.10
N ALA A 449 -11.26 -2.79 10.85
CA ALA A 449 -10.02 -2.88 11.61
C ALA A 449 -9.63 -1.49 12.13
N CYS A 450 -8.96 -1.42 13.27
CA CYS A 450 -8.34 -0.21 13.77
C CYS A 450 -6.82 -0.35 13.67
N ASP A 451 -6.17 0.60 12.99
CA ASP A 451 -4.71 0.65 12.94
C ASP A 451 -4.16 1.90 13.65
N ARG A 452 -3.37 1.66 14.70
CA ARG A 452 -2.69 2.70 15.48
C ARG A 452 -1.38 3.17 14.84
N GLU A 453 -0.80 2.37 13.95
CA GLU A 453 0.44 2.66 13.23
C GLU A 453 0.22 2.60 11.71
N PRO A 454 -0.63 3.49 11.15
CA PRO A 454 -1.08 3.40 9.77
C PRO A 454 0.02 3.61 8.72
N PHE A 455 1.22 4.06 9.13
CA PHE A 455 2.37 4.25 8.24
C PHE A 455 3.38 3.11 8.28
N SER A 456 3.18 2.14 9.18
CA SER A 456 4.06 0.99 9.32
C SER A 456 3.50 -0.20 8.56
N GLU A 457 4.32 -0.83 7.74
CA GLU A 457 4.02 -2.13 7.12
C GLU A 457 2.71 -2.14 6.31
N ARG A 458 2.46 -1.12 5.48
CA ARG A 458 1.26 -1.04 4.61
C ARG A 458 1.46 -1.58 3.21
N GLU A 459 2.64 -2.11 2.91
CA GLU A 459 2.91 -2.74 1.64
C GLU A 459 2.02 -3.97 1.45
N ALA A 460 1.57 -4.24 0.21
CA ALA A 460 0.73 -5.39 -0.13
C ALA A 460 1.32 -6.75 0.30
N GLY A 461 2.64 -6.82 0.48
CA GLY A 461 3.36 -8.03 0.89
C GLY A 461 3.78 -8.04 2.36
N SER A 462 3.39 -7.05 3.15
CA SER A 462 3.77 -6.98 4.56
C SER A 462 3.03 -8.04 5.38
N SER A 463 3.66 -8.51 6.47
CA SER A 463 3.02 -9.50 7.36
C SER A 463 1.77 -8.90 8.02
N LYS A 464 1.84 -7.64 8.44
CA LYS A 464 0.71 -6.89 8.98
C LYS A 464 -0.51 -6.91 8.05
N VAL A 465 -0.35 -6.54 6.78
CA VAL A 465 -1.48 -6.53 5.82
C VAL A 465 -2.05 -7.94 5.64
N TRP A 466 -1.21 -8.98 5.59
CA TRP A 466 -1.67 -10.37 5.51
C TRP A 466 -2.44 -10.83 6.73
N ASP A 467 -2.00 -10.46 7.93
CA ASP A 467 -2.69 -10.83 9.16
C ASP A 467 -4.02 -10.08 9.28
N MET A 468 -4.09 -8.83 8.83
CA MET A 468 -5.36 -8.10 8.69
C MET A 468 -6.35 -8.82 7.77
N TRP A 469 -5.90 -9.34 6.62
CA TRP A 469 -6.77 -10.09 5.71
C TRP A 469 -7.29 -11.38 6.35
N LYS A 470 -6.42 -12.17 6.98
CA LYS A 470 -6.82 -13.41 7.68
C LYS A 470 -7.83 -13.14 8.80
N CYS A 471 -7.60 -12.10 9.60
CA CYS A 471 -8.52 -11.69 10.66
C CYS A 471 -9.87 -11.28 10.08
N ALA A 472 -9.87 -10.54 8.96
CA ALA A 472 -11.09 -10.13 8.30
C ALA A 472 -11.87 -11.33 7.74
N GLU A 473 -11.21 -12.27 7.06
CA GLU A 473 -11.83 -13.52 6.58
C GLU A 473 -12.48 -14.32 7.72
N GLU A 474 -11.77 -14.44 8.84
CA GLU A 474 -12.28 -15.14 10.02
C GLU A 474 -13.53 -14.46 10.60
N ILE A 475 -13.55 -13.12 10.64
CA ILE A 475 -14.73 -12.35 11.08
C ILE A 475 -15.91 -12.55 10.13
N VAL A 476 -15.71 -12.47 8.81
CA VAL A 476 -16.75 -12.75 7.81
C VAL A 476 -17.33 -14.14 8.05
N ARG A 477 -16.47 -15.15 8.23
CA ARG A 477 -16.88 -16.54 8.49
C ARG A 477 -17.71 -16.68 9.77
N ILE A 478 -17.39 -15.94 10.84
CA ILE A 478 -18.17 -15.92 12.09
C ILE A 478 -19.54 -15.27 11.85
N GLN A 479 -19.58 -14.13 11.13
CA GLN A 479 -20.83 -13.41 10.84
C GLN A 479 -21.80 -14.25 10.01
N TRP A 480 -21.30 -14.94 8.97
CA TRP A 480 -22.10 -15.87 8.17
C TRP A 480 -22.75 -16.99 9.00
N LYS A 481 -22.02 -17.52 10.00
CA LYS A 481 -22.57 -18.54 10.91
C LYS A 481 -23.61 -17.96 11.87
N GLY A 482 -23.42 -16.72 12.31
CA GLY A 482 -24.32 -16.02 13.24
C GLY A 482 -25.71 -15.77 12.67
N ASP A 483 -25.80 -15.40 11.39
CA ASP A 483 -27.07 -15.05 10.73
C ASP A 483 -28.11 -16.20 10.73
N HIS A 484 -27.67 -17.44 10.88
CA HIS A 484 -28.55 -18.61 10.90
C HIS A 484 -29.26 -18.81 12.25
N SER A 485 -28.81 -18.13 13.31
CA SER A 485 -29.29 -18.35 14.68
C SER A 485 -30.46 -17.44 15.10
N GLY A 486 -30.92 -16.52 14.23
CA GLY A 486 -32.02 -15.61 14.56
C GLY A 486 -31.72 -14.64 15.72
N GLY A 487 -30.44 -14.46 16.05
CA GLY A 487 -29.98 -13.60 17.14
C GLY A 487 -30.14 -12.11 16.85
N ALA A 488 -30.05 -11.30 17.91
CA ALA A 488 -30.04 -9.84 17.85
C ALA A 488 -28.95 -9.31 16.88
N PRO A 489 -29.14 -8.10 16.30
CA PRO A 489 -28.15 -7.51 15.39
C PRO A 489 -26.76 -7.45 16.03
N PHE A 490 -25.76 -8.02 15.36
CA PHE A 490 -24.39 -8.03 15.85
C PHE A 490 -23.76 -6.64 15.72
N ASP A 491 -23.26 -6.15 16.86
CA ASP A 491 -22.33 -5.03 16.88
C ASP A 491 -21.13 -5.31 15.95
N PRO A 492 -20.62 -4.29 15.22
CA PRO A 492 -19.46 -4.47 14.37
C PRO A 492 -18.26 -4.94 15.19
N ILE A 493 -17.66 -6.07 14.78
CA ILE A 493 -16.39 -6.52 15.33
C ILE A 493 -15.30 -5.64 14.71
N VAL A 494 -14.69 -4.80 15.54
CA VAL A 494 -13.48 -4.04 15.17
C VAL A 494 -12.29 -4.74 15.82
N PHE A 495 -11.35 -5.22 15.02
CA PHE A 495 -10.11 -5.82 15.52
C PHE A 495 -8.94 -4.83 15.44
N GLU A 496 -7.94 -5.01 16.30
CA GLU A 496 -6.70 -4.24 16.28
C GLU A 496 -5.72 -4.88 15.28
N ALA A 497 -5.22 -4.06 14.35
CA ALA A 497 -4.38 -4.47 13.21
C ALA A 497 -2.89 -4.64 13.54
#